data_AF-A0A521N5R0-F1
#
_entry.id   AF-A0A521N5R0-F1
#
_cell.length_a   1.000
_cell.length_b   1.000
_cell.length_c   1.000
_cell.angle_alpha   90.00
_cell.angle_beta   90.00
_cell.angle_gamma   90.00
#
_symmetry.space_group_name_H-M   'P 1'
#
loop_
_entity.id
_entity.type
_entity.pdbx_description
1 polymer ?
#
loop_
_entity_poly.entity_id
_entity_poly.type
_entity_poly.pdbx_seq_one_letter_code
_entity_poly.pdbx_strand_id
1 'polypeptide(L)' 'MTIEQFKELTLEAKLQVLKKSGELLGSYERNNENGGPKTPGDIYAVHDFWVYLSDDEETIVPSRRNPLPKEEEEEE' A
#
# COMPACT_ATOMS: atom_id res chain seq x y z
N MET A 1 -10.09 11.37 2.03
CA MET A 1 -9.59 11.53 0.63
C MET A 1 -9.99 10.31 -0.19
N THR A 2 -10.31 10.46 -1.48
CA THR A 2 -10.61 9.30 -2.35
C THR A 2 -9.35 8.75 -3.02
N ILE A 3 -9.40 7.48 -3.47
CA ILE A 3 -8.30 6.85 -4.21
C ILE A 3 -7.96 7.60 -5.51
N GLU A 4 -8.94 8.24 -6.14
CA GLU A 4 -8.74 9.01 -7.38
C GLU A 4 -7.92 10.27 -7.11
N GLN A 5 -8.28 11.03 -6.07
CA GLN A 5 -7.49 12.18 -5.63
C GLN A 5 -6.07 11.78 -5.22
N PHE A 6 -5.92 10.63 -4.55
CA PHE A 6 -4.60 10.13 -4.17
C PHE A 6 -3.72 9.82 -5.38
N LYS A 7 -4.28 9.31 -6.49
CA LYS A 7 -3.52 9.01 -7.71
C LYS A 7 -2.93 10.26 -8.36
N GLU A 8 -3.65 11.38 -8.30
CA GLU A 8 -3.24 12.69 -8.85
C GLU A 8 -2.09 13.35 -8.07
N LEU A 9 -1.82 12.89 -6.84
CA LEU A 9 -0.73 13.41 -6.01
C LEU A 9 0.66 13.01 -6.53
N THR A 10 1.65 13.87 -6.26
CA THR A 10 3.07 13.56 -6.44
C THR A 10 3.53 12.50 -5.44
N LEU A 11 4.66 11.83 -5.72
CA LEU A 11 5.26 10.83 -4.82
C LEU A 11 5.45 11.39 -3.40
N GLU A 12 6.07 12.56 -3.28
CA GLU A 12 6.28 13.24 -1.99
C GLU A 12 4.97 13.49 -1.24
N ALA A 13 3.94 13.97 -1.94
CA ALA A 13 2.63 14.22 -1.32
C ALA A 13 1.95 12.92 -0.87
N LYS A 14 2.09 11.83 -1.65
CA LYS A 14 1.62 10.49 -1.26
C LYS A 14 2.33 10.00 0.01
N LEU A 15 3.66 10.15 0.09
CA LEU A 15 4.43 9.79 1.29
C LEU A 15 3.98 10.61 2.50
N GLN A 16 3.72 11.91 2.33
CA GLN A 16 3.19 12.75 3.42
C GLN A 16 1.82 12.28 3.90
N VAL A 17 0.94 11.84 3.00
CA VAL A 17 -0.35 11.26 3.35
C VAL A 17 -0.17 9.97 4.13
N LEU A 18 0.70 9.06 3.66
CA LEU A 18 0.98 7.81 4.36
C LEU A 18 1.52 8.06 5.78
N LYS A 19 2.42 9.04 5.94
CA LYS A 19 2.95 9.41 7.26
C LYS A 19 1.92 10.05 8.20
N LYS A 20 0.91 10.75 7.67
CA LYS A 20 -0.10 11.46 8.48
C LYS A 20 -1.39 10.67 8.71
N SER A 21 -1.76 9.81 7.77
CA SER A 21 -3.06 9.16 7.71
C SER A 21 -3.01 7.70 7.25
N GLY A 22 -1.82 7.18 6.91
CA GLY A 22 -1.62 5.78 6.61
C GLY A 22 -1.47 4.98 7.89
N GLU A 23 -2.31 3.96 8.04
CA GLU A 23 -2.17 2.95 9.08
C GLU A 23 -1.42 1.75 8.48
N LEU A 24 -0.25 1.43 9.02
CA LEU A 24 0.53 0.28 8.56
C LEU A 24 -0.20 -1.01 8.95
N LEU A 25 -0.63 -1.77 7.94
CA LEU A 25 -1.26 -3.07 8.14
C LEU A 25 -0.24 -4.20 8.22
N GLY A 26 0.84 -4.10 7.45
CA GLY A 26 1.92 -5.08 7.46
C GLY A 26 2.71 -5.13 6.17
N SER A 27 3.77 -5.94 6.18
CA SER A 27 4.67 -6.10 5.06
C SER A 27 4.08 -6.98 3.97
N TYR A 28 4.33 -6.62 2.72
CA TYR A 28 3.82 -7.29 1.53
C TYR A 28 4.88 -7.33 0.44
N GLU A 29 4.97 -8.47 -0.23
CA GLU A 29 5.83 -8.64 -1.39
C GLU A 29 5.01 -8.56 -2.67
N ARG A 30 5.22 -7.50 -3.45
CA ARG A 30 4.53 -7.35 -4.74
C ARG A 30 5.28 -8.12 -5.82
N ASN A 31 4.59 -9.05 -6.48
CA ASN A 31 5.09 -9.68 -7.70
C ASN A 31 5.27 -8.62 -8.79
N ASN A 32 6.44 -8.59 -9.42
CA ASN A 32 6.71 -7.70 -10.53
C ASN A 32 6.01 -8.23 -11.80
N GLU A 33 5.45 -7.33 -12.60
CA GLU A 33 4.61 -7.66 -13.77
C GLU A 33 5.40 -8.43 -14.86
N ASN A 34 6.73 -8.28 -14.87
CA ASN A 34 7.64 -8.96 -15.81
C ASN A 34 8.18 -10.31 -15.30
N GLY A 35 7.60 -10.90 -14.24
CA GLY A 35 8.13 -12.14 -13.65
C GLY A 35 9.51 -11.97 -13.00
N GLY A 36 9.88 -10.71 -12.71
CA GLY A 36 11.10 -10.36 -12.00
C GLY A 36 11.03 -10.68 -10.49
N PRO A 37 12.11 -10.37 -9.74
CA PRO A 37 12.13 -10.55 -8.30
C PRO A 37 10.97 -9.77 -7.65
N LYS A 38 10.39 -10.37 -6.60
CA LYS A 38 9.36 -9.70 -5.80
C LYS A 38 9.95 -8.43 -5.20
N THR A 39 9.19 -7.35 -5.24
CA THR A 39 9.58 -6.11 -4.58
C THR A 39 9.00 -6.14 -3.17
N PRO A 40 9.83 -6.07 -2.13
CA PRO A 40 9.35 -5.93 -0.76
C PRO A 40 8.79 -4.52 -0.53
N GLY A 41 7.82 -4.42 0.35
CA GLY A 41 7.22 -3.18 0.76
C GLY A 41 6.18 -3.39 1.85
N ASP A 42 5.41 -2.37 2.12
CA ASP A 42 4.41 -2.34 3.18
C ASP A 42 3.05 -1.89 2.63
N ILE A 43 2.00 -2.40 3.26
CA ILE A 43 0.61 -2.04 2.96
C ILE A 43 0.11 -1.11 4.04
N TYR A 44 -0.37 0.05 3.60
CA TYR A 44 -1.01 1.04 4.44
C TYR A 44 -2.51 1.11 4.12
N ALA A 45 -3.34 1.10 5.15
CA ALA A 45 -4.73 1.52 5.03
C ALA A 45 -4.79 3.05 5.05
N VAL A 46 -5.42 3.65 4.04
CA VAL A 46 -5.64 5.08 3.95
C VAL A 46 -7.13 5.30 3.73
N HIS A 47 -7.83 5.66 4.80
CA HIS A 47 -9.30 5.80 4.80
C HIS A 47 -10.01 4.53 4.29
N ASP A 48 -10.50 4.56 3.04
CA ASP A 48 -11.36 3.52 2.42
C ASP A 48 -10.60 2.73 1.33
N PHE A 49 -9.28 2.84 1.29
CA PHE A 49 -8.44 2.15 0.31
C PHE A 49 -7.10 1.74 0.90
N TRP A 50 -6.38 0.89 0.17
CA TRP A 50 -5.07 0.38 0.55
C TRP A 50 -4.00 0.96 -0.35
N VAL A 51 -2.81 1.13 0.19
CA VAL A 51 -1.66 1.65 -0.54
C VAL A 51 -0.47 0.76 -0.27
N TYR A 52 0.07 0.18 -1.32
CA TYR A 52 1.38 -0.45 -1.28
C TYR A 52 2.45 0.63 -1.44
N LEU A 53 3.46 0.61 -0.57
CA LEU A 53 4.68 1.40 -0.63
C LEU A 53 5.86 0.44 -0.67
N SER A 54 6.71 0.52 -1.69
CA SER A 54 7.96 -0.26 -1.70
C SER A 54 8.91 0.19 -0.60
N ASP A 55 9.77 -0.72 -0.12
CA ASP A 55 10.79 -0.41 0.90
C ASP A 55 11.73 0.73 0.48
N ASP A 56 12.06 0.82 -0.82
CA ASP A 56 12.87 1.92 -1.39
C ASP A 56 12.09 3.25 -1.52
N GLU A 57 10.82 3.30 -1.10
CA GLU A 57 9.90 4.45 -1.21
C GLU A 57 9.67 5.01 -2.64
N GLU A 58 10.23 4.39 -3.68
CA GLU A 58 10.09 4.81 -5.08
C GLU A 58 8.73 4.46 -5.70
N THR A 59 8.11 3.37 -5.24
CA THR A 59 6.89 2.82 -5.85
C THR A 59 5.71 2.89 -4.88
N ILE A 60 4.66 3.60 -5.30
CA ILE A 60 3.40 3.68 -4.57
C ILE A 60 2.26 3.19 -5.45
N VAL A 61 1.55 2.16 -5.00
CA VAL A 61 0.44 1.55 -5.73
C VAL A 61 -0.83 1.57 -4.86
N PRO A 62 -1.77 2.49 -5.15
CA PRO A 62 -3.06 2.50 -4.48
C PRO A 62 -3.99 1.42 -5.05
N SER A 63 -4.72 0.74 -4.18
CA SER A 63 -5.64 -0.36 -4.49
C SER A 63 -6.96 -0.20 -3.73
N ARG A 64 -8.07 -0.56 -4.40
CA ARG A 64 -9.39 -0.67 -3.77
C ARG A 64 -9.64 -2.02 -3.09
N ARG A 65 -8.66 -2.94 -3.15
CA ARG A 65 -8.72 -4.24 -2.48
C ARG A 65 -7.50 -4.40 -1.60
N ASN A 66 -7.70 -4.91 -0.39
CA ASN A 66 -6.61 -5.29 0.49
C ASN A 66 -5.79 -6.40 -0.19
N PRO A 67 -4.50 -6.19 -0.48
CA PRO A 67 -3.64 -7.22 -1.03
C PRO A 67 -3.12 -8.17 0.05
N LEU A 68 -3.17 -7.79 1.33
CA LEU A 68 -2.90 -8.71 2.41
C LEU A 68 -3.99 -9.78 2.42
N PRO A 69 -3.65 -11.05 2.71
CA PRO A 69 -4.66 -12.02 3.09
C PRO A 69 -5.49 -11.38 4.21
N LYS A 70 -6.82 -11.56 4.17
CA LYS A 70 -7.59 -11.34 5.40
C LYS A 70 -6.86 -12.16 6.44
N GLU A 71 -6.33 -11.53 7.48
CA GLU A 71 -6.00 -12.27 8.69
C GLU A 71 -7.27 -13.06 8.99
N GLU A 72 -7.22 -14.37 8.76
CA GLU A 72 -8.16 -15.27 9.38
C GLU A 72 -8.00 -14.94 10.85
N GLU A 73 -9.02 -14.29 11.42
CA GLU A 73 -9.17 -14.20 12.86
C GLU A 73 -8.80 -15.59 13.38
N GLU A 74 -7.73 -15.69 14.18
CA GLU A 74 -7.47 -16.85 15.02
C GLU A 74 -8.75 -17.04 15.85
N GLU A 75 -9.68 -17.86 15.35
CA GLU A 75 -10.75 -18.45 16.15
C GLU A 75 -10.04 -19.35 17.16
N GLU A 76 -10.08 -18.88 18.41
CA GLU A 76 -9.66 -19.49 19.67
C GLU A 76 -10.05 -20.98 19.83
#